data_AF-A0A554JNL3-F1
#
_entry.id   AF-A0A554JNL3-F1
#
_cell.length_a   1.000
_cell.length_b   1.000
_cell.length_c   1.000
_cell.angle_alpha   90.00
_cell.angle_beta   90.00
_cell.angle_gamma   90.00
#
_symmetry.space_group_name_H-M   'P 1'
#
loop_
_entity.id
_entity.type
_entity.pdbx_description
1 polymer ?
#
loop_
_entity_poly.entity_id
_entity_poly.type
_entity_poly.pdbx_seq_one_letter_code
_entity_poly.pdbx_strand_id
1 'polypeptide(L)'
;MEEHKGTFATALDCADGRTKLPVRAWARENLGVDEVDFITRPGMDKFLSIEIHPVLLEDLQDQLGKLEGHASEHVLVIGHCECNESV
;
A
#
# COMPACT_ATOMS: atom_id res chain seq x y z
N MET A 1 21.16 -10.45 0.27
CA MET A 1 19.82 -9.95 0.59
C MET A 1 19.23 -10.99 1.52
N GLU A 2 18.96 -10.64 2.78
CA GLU A 2 18.37 -11.60 3.73
C GLU A 2 16.94 -11.90 3.28
N GLU A 3 16.64 -13.17 3.05
CA GLU A 3 15.27 -13.62 2.80
C GLU A 3 14.47 -13.46 4.10
N HIS A 4 13.62 -12.43 4.14
CA HIS A 4 12.66 -12.29 5.23
C HIS A 4 11.68 -13.48 5.17
N LYS A 5 11.72 -14.35 6.17
CA LYS A 5 10.73 -15.42 6.34
C LYS A 5 9.40 -14.83 6.80
N GLY A 6 8.44 -14.72 5.89
CA GLY A 6 7.06 -14.32 6.16
C GLY A 6 6.27 -14.17 4.87
N THR A 7 4.94 -14.22 4.96
CA THR A 7 4.06 -13.85 3.84
C THR A 7 3.72 -12.36 3.91
N PHE A 8 3.73 -11.69 2.76
CA PHE A 8 3.56 -10.25 2.68
C PHE A 8 2.38 -9.85 1.79
N ALA A 9 1.76 -8.73 2.14
CA ALA A 9 0.92 -7.96 1.23
C ALA A 9 1.44 -6.52 1.11
N THR A 10 1.06 -5.82 0.04
CA THR A 10 1.42 -4.42 -0.16
C THR A 10 0.17 -3.56 -0.09
N ALA A 11 0.15 -2.56 0.79
CA ALA A 11 -0.93 -1.59 0.88
C ALA A 11 -0.49 -0.22 0.33
N LEU A 12 -1.31 0.31 -0.58
CA LEU A 12 -1.28 1.69 -1.05
C LEU A 12 -2.26 2.48 -0.17
N ASP A 13 -1.74 3.36 0.68
CA ASP A 13 -2.52 3.94 1.78
C ASP A 13 -2.26 5.44 1.95
N CYS A 14 -3.13 6.12 2.69
CA CYS A 14 -2.96 7.51 3.04
C CYS A 14 -1.79 7.71 4.02
N ALA A 15 -1.06 8.81 3.85
CA ALA A 15 0.00 9.22 4.77
C ALA A 15 -0.52 9.53 6.20
N ASP A 16 -1.82 9.71 6.39
CA ASP A 16 -2.48 9.88 7.69
C ASP A 16 -2.20 8.71 8.65
N GLY A 17 -2.20 7.47 8.14
CA GLY A 17 -1.79 6.29 8.87
C GLY A 17 -2.79 5.69 9.87
N ARG A 18 -3.96 6.31 10.12
CA ARG A 18 -5.00 5.73 11.01
C ARG A 18 -5.52 4.36 10.55
N THR A 19 -5.37 4.08 9.27
CA THR A 19 -5.78 2.86 8.58
C THR A 19 -4.78 1.71 8.74
N LYS A 20 -3.53 1.95 9.16
CA LYS A 20 -2.48 0.91 9.16
C LYS A 20 -2.80 -0.30 10.03
N LEU A 21 -3.27 -0.07 11.26
CA LEU A 21 -3.66 -1.15 12.17
C LEU A 21 -4.86 -1.97 11.66
N PRO A 22 -6.01 -1.35 11.28
CA PRO A 22 -7.13 -2.12 10.75
C PRO A 22 -6.79 -2.83 9.43
N VAL A 23 -5.97 -2.23 8.56
CA VAL A 23 -5.51 -2.89 7.31
C VAL A 23 -4.68 -4.12 7.61
N ARG A 24 -3.73 -4.05 8.56
CA ARG A 24 -2.94 -5.22 8.98
C ARG A 24 -3.82 -6.34 9.54
N ALA A 25 -4.76 -5.99 10.42
CA ALA A 25 -5.69 -6.96 10.99
C ALA A 25 -6.53 -7.63 9.90
N TRP A 26 -7.10 -6.82 9.00
CA TRP A 26 -7.89 -7.33 7.87
C TRP A 26 -7.06 -8.23 6.95
N ALA A 27 -5.85 -7.82 6.57
CA ALA A 27 -4.99 -8.60 5.68
C ALA A 27 -4.60 -9.94 6.32
N ARG A 28 -4.30 -9.96 7.62
CA ARG A 28 -4.01 -11.20 8.34
C ARG A 28 -5.23 -12.14 8.38
N GLU A 29 -6.41 -11.61 8.64
CA GLU A 29 -7.64 -12.39 8.76
C GLU A 29 -8.17 -12.90 7.40
N ASN A 30 -7.98 -12.14 6.32
CA ASN A 30 -8.62 -12.40 5.03
C ASN A 30 -7.65 -12.92 3.97
N LEU A 31 -6.36 -12.57 4.06
CA LEU A 31 -5.32 -12.99 3.11
C LEU A 31 -4.30 -13.94 3.73
N GLY A 32 -4.26 -14.07 5.07
CA GLY A 32 -3.31 -14.94 5.76
C GLY A 32 -1.85 -14.47 5.68
N VAL A 33 -1.64 -13.17 5.47
CA VAL A 33 -0.30 -12.58 5.44
C VAL A 33 0.22 -12.23 6.84
N ASP A 34 1.53 -12.39 7.05
CA ASP A 34 2.21 -12.05 8.30
C ASP A 34 2.41 -10.54 8.45
N GLU A 35 2.82 -9.89 7.36
CA GLU A 35 3.17 -8.47 7.36
C GLU A 35 2.56 -7.73 6.16
N VAL A 36 2.44 -6.41 6.30
CA VAL A 36 1.95 -5.52 5.24
C VAL A 36 2.95 -4.38 5.06
N ASP A 37 3.50 -4.28 3.85
CA ASP A 37 4.30 -3.14 3.42
C ASP A 37 3.39 -1.99 3.02
N PHE A 38 3.68 -0.79 3.52
CA PHE A 38 2.87 0.39 3.23
C PHE A 38 3.63 1.34 2.33
N ILE A 39 3.10 1.56 1.13
CA ILE A 39 3.47 2.71 0.30
C ILE A 39 2.44 3.80 0.59
N THR A 40 2.90 4.94 1.09
CA THR A 40 1.99 6.00 1.56
C THR A 40 2.15 7.29 0.79
N ARG A 41 1.01 7.91 0.46
CA ARG A 41 0.91 9.28 -0.07
C ARG A 41 -0.37 9.93 0.48
N PRO A 42 -0.41 11.26 0.67
CA PRO A 42 -1.66 11.94 1.00
C PRO A 42 -2.71 11.66 -0.09
N GLY A 43 -3.90 11.21 0.30
CA GLY A 43 -4.99 10.90 -0.63
C GLY A 43 -4.61 9.85 -1.69
N MET A 44 -3.94 8.77 -1.31
CA MET A 44 -3.46 7.73 -2.24
C MET A 44 -4.56 7.17 -3.16
N ASP A 45 -5.75 6.97 -2.63
CA ASP A 45 -6.93 6.53 -3.41
C ASP A 45 -7.29 7.54 -4.50
N LYS A 46 -7.35 8.83 -4.18
CA LYS A 46 -7.59 9.89 -5.16
C LYS A 46 -6.44 9.99 -6.15
N PHE A 47 -5.19 9.92 -5.69
CA PHE A 47 -3.99 9.90 -6.52
C PHE A 47 -4.08 8.80 -7.58
N LEU A 48 -4.56 7.61 -7.22
CA LEU A 48 -4.73 6.49 -8.16
C LEU A 48 -5.94 6.64 -9.09
N SER A 49 -6.94 7.45 -8.70
CA SER A 49 -8.19 7.61 -9.45
C SER A 49 -8.14 8.64 -10.59
N ILE A 50 -7.18 9.57 -10.54
CA ILE A 50 -7.03 10.65 -11.53
C ILE A 50 -5.98 10.31 -12.59
N GLU A 51 -5.93 11.07 -13.67
CA GLU A 51 -4.84 10.94 -14.64
C GLU A 51 -3.50 11.30 -13.96
N ILE A 52 -2.70 10.28 -13.70
CA ILE A 52 -1.43 10.40 -12.99
C ILE A 52 -0.37 10.88 -13.98
N HIS A 53 0.34 11.95 -13.62
CA HIS A 53 1.50 12.38 -14.40
C HIS A 53 2.52 11.22 -14.51
N PRO A 54 3.07 10.90 -15.69
CA PRO A 54 3.90 9.71 -15.91
C PRO A 54 5.04 9.52 -14.90
N VAL A 55 5.72 10.61 -14.53
CA VAL A 55 6.79 10.59 -13.51
C VAL A 55 6.32 10.08 -12.14
N LEU A 56 5.10 10.41 -11.73
CA LEU A 56 4.55 9.94 -10.46
C LEU A 56 4.13 8.47 -10.53
N LEU A 57 3.72 8.00 -11.70
CA LEU A 57 3.44 6.59 -11.95
C LEU A 57 4.73 5.77 -11.95
N GLU A 58 5.80 6.26 -12.58
CA GLU A 58 7.14 5.64 -12.56
C GLU A 58 7.67 5.54 -11.12
N ASP A 59 7.57 6.60 -10.32
CA ASP A 59 7.98 6.57 -8.90
C ASP A 59 7.19 5.53 -8.09
N LEU A 60 5.89 5.37 -8.34
CA LEU A 60 5.10 4.32 -7.70
C LEU A 60 5.53 2.92 -8.15
N GLN A 61 5.82 2.73 -9.44
CA GLN A 61 6.32 1.47 -9.98
C GLN A 61 7.68 1.10 -9.38
N ASP A 62 8.58 2.07 -9.25
CA ASP A 62 9.88 1.88 -8.61
C ASP A 62 9.75 1.51 -7.13
N GLN A 63 8.78 2.08 -6.41
CA GLN A 63 8.49 1.71 -5.03
C GLN A 63 7.98 0.28 -4.92
N LEU A 64 7.08 -0.13 -5.82
CA LEU A 64 6.61 -1.52 -5.89
C LEU A 64 7.75 -2.49 -6.24
N GLY A 65 8.63 -2.12 -7.17
CA GLY A 65 9.80 -2.92 -7.56
C GLY A 65 10.76 -3.18 -6.39
N LYS A 66 10.89 -2.24 -5.45
CA LYS A 66 11.70 -2.43 -4.23
C LYS A 66 11.13 -3.48 -3.28
N LEU A 67 9.85 -3.82 -3.41
CA LEU A 67 9.16 -4.83 -2.61
C LEU A 67 9.15 -6.22 -3.25
N GLU A 68 9.73 -6.39 -4.44
CA GLU A 68 9.80 -7.70 -5.13
C GLU A 68 10.46 -8.78 -4.26
N GLY A 69 11.40 -8.41 -3.39
CA GLY A 69 12.05 -9.32 -2.44
C GLY A 69 11.12 -9.91 -1.38
N HIS A 70 9.95 -9.32 -1.15
CA HIS A 70 8.92 -9.82 -0.23
C HIS A 70 7.87 -10.70 -0.92
N ALA A 71 7.95 -10.86 -2.26
CA ALA A 71 7.09 -11.73 -3.07
C ALA A 71 5.57 -11.56 -2.79
N SER A 72 5.15 -10.33 -2.52
CA SER A 72 3.76 -9.99 -2.22
C SER A 72 2.84 -10.29 -3.42
N GLU A 73 1.84 -11.16 -3.23
CA GLU A 73 0.86 -11.53 -4.26
C GLU A 73 -0.39 -10.62 -4.25
N HIS A 74 -0.47 -9.71 -3.28
CA HIS A 74 -1.66 -8.90 -3.02
C HIS A 74 -1.30 -7.42 -2.91
N VAL A 75 -2.00 -6.59 -3.70
CA VAL A 75 -1.98 -5.13 -3.56
C VAL A 75 -3.34 -4.67 -3.04
N LEU A 76 -3.35 -4.02 -1.87
CA LEU A 76 -4.52 -3.39 -1.29
C LEU A 76 -4.50 -1.88 -1.59
N VAL A 77 -5.63 -1.34 -2.06
CA VAL A 77 -5.81 0.12 -2.21
C VAL A 77 -6.74 0.59 -1.11
N ILE A 78 -6.27 1.52 -0.27
CA ILE A 78 -6.97 1.93 0.94
C ILE A 78 -7.44 3.38 0.79
N GLY A 79 -8.77 3.57 0.84
CA GLY A 79 -9.39 4.86 1.09
C GLY A 79 -9.89 4.92 2.53
N HIS A 80 -9.98 6.14 3.09
CA HIS A 80 -10.58 6.35 4.40
C HIS A 80 -11.50 7.56 4.42
N CYS A 81 -12.54 7.50 5.25
CA CYS A 81 -13.42 8.64 5.48
C CYS A 81 -12.66 9.79 6.13
N GLU A 82 -13.15 11.01 5.90
CA GLU A 82 -12.59 12.25 6.47
C GLU A 82 -11.12 12.47 6.10
N CYS A 83 -10.69 11.95 4.95
CA CYS A 83 -9.40 12.31 4.35
C CYS A 83 -9.53 13.68 3.70
N ASN A 84 -8.67 14.63 4.09
CA ASN A 84 -8.67 15.98 3.51
C ASN A 84 -8.18 15.97 2.06
N GLU A 85 -7.40 14.95 1.69
CA GLU A 85 -6.69 14.85 0.43
C GLU A 85 -7.32 13.84 -0.54
N SER A 86 -8.31 13.05 -0.11
CA SER A 86 -9.07 12.13 -0.97
C SER A 86 -10.30 12.76 -1.65
N VAL A 87 -10.62 14.02 -1.33
CA VAL A 87 -11.72 14.80 -1.94
C VAL A 87 -11.24 15.66 -3.09
#